data_AF-A0A0P7G6H1-F1
#
_entry.id   AF-A0A0P7G6H1-F1
#
_cell.length_a   1.000
_cell.length_b   1.000
_cell.length_c   1.000
_cell.angle_alpha   90.00
_cell.angle_beta   90.00
_cell.angle_gamma   90.00
#
_symmetry.space_group_name_H-M   'P 1'
#
loop_
_entity.id
_entity.type
_entity.pdbx_description
1 polymer ?
#
loop_
_entity_poly.entity_id
_entity_poly.type
_entity_poly.pdbx_seq_one_letter_code
_entity_poly.pdbx_strand_id
1 'polypeptide(L)'
;MQEAPLSYRFTKSDGAALAFYVGAMLLLSLTPAALAVTTVITDPVTASYAVNFTFYLIAGILAFIAARSYVVRETRILATRPWLTLGVIPLSIIAMLVATMILVLLTGPPETAVNQVAAQDLMTSVSPWLIVPLFVVLAPFVEEYIYRHLLIGKLSRRWNIWVCSLLSVLVFSGIHVLGESEFSLAVLVPYLAMGAVLVGVYVWAGNNFMLSYFVHAAKNLLAVVLTYAVPAELLQQ
;
A
#
# COMPACT_ATOMS: atom_id res chain seq x y z
N MET A 1 8.11 33.38 -4.71
CA MET A 1 8.62 32.74 -5.94
C MET A 1 7.74 31.53 -6.22
N GLN A 2 7.03 31.50 -7.35
CA GLN A 2 6.15 30.39 -7.71
C GLN A 2 7.03 29.27 -8.25
N GLU A 3 7.16 28.15 -7.52
CA GLU A 3 7.94 26.99 -7.98
C GLU A 3 7.43 26.53 -9.35
N ALA A 4 8.33 26.22 -10.28
CA ALA A 4 7.96 25.75 -11.60
C ALA A 4 7.11 24.46 -11.49
N PRO A 5 6.05 24.30 -12.31
CA PRO A 5 5.18 23.14 -12.24
C PRO A 5 5.97 21.86 -12.54
N LEU A 6 5.91 20.86 -11.66
CA LEU A 6 6.53 19.56 -11.91
C LEU A 6 5.84 18.86 -13.09
N SER A 7 6.64 18.31 -13.99
CA SER A 7 6.15 17.56 -15.13
C SER A 7 5.65 16.17 -14.70
N TYR A 8 4.41 15.78 -14.98
CA TYR A 8 3.94 14.40 -14.74
C TYR A 8 4.34 13.43 -15.88
N ARG A 9 5.46 13.69 -16.56
CA ARG A 9 6.02 12.78 -17.58
C ARG A 9 6.68 11.59 -16.91
N PHE A 10 6.57 10.42 -17.54
CA PHE A 10 7.36 9.26 -17.16
C PHE A 10 8.84 9.52 -17.46
N THR A 11 9.68 9.19 -16.50
CA THR A 11 11.13 9.33 -16.47
C THR A 11 11.78 7.95 -16.47
N LYS A 12 13.09 7.90 -16.69
CA LYS A 12 13.85 6.64 -16.61
C LYS A 12 13.82 6.04 -15.20
N SER A 13 13.83 6.87 -14.17
CA SER A 13 13.73 6.43 -12.77
C SER A 13 12.35 5.84 -12.45
N ASP A 14 11.26 6.36 -13.03
CA ASP A 14 9.94 5.72 -12.91
C ASP A 14 9.96 4.31 -13.52
N GLY A 15 10.55 4.18 -14.70
CA GLY A 15 10.70 2.89 -15.39
C GLY A 15 11.53 1.90 -14.58
N ALA A 16 12.64 2.34 -13.98
CA ALA A 16 13.48 1.49 -13.13
C ALA A 16 12.74 1.03 -11.86
N ALA A 17 12.04 1.95 -11.17
CA ALA A 17 11.26 1.62 -9.98
C ALA A 17 10.13 0.63 -10.29
N LEU A 18 9.38 0.86 -11.38
CA LEU A 18 8.31 -0.03 -11.83
C LEU A 18 8.84 -1.39 -12.29
N ALA A 19 9.93 -1.42 -13.05
CA ALA A 19 10.54 -2.66 -13.52
C ALA A 19 11.08 -3.51 -12.36
N PHE A 20 11.71 -2.88 -11.36
CA PHE A 20 12.11 -3.58 -10.14
C PHE A 20 10.88 -4.13 -9.40
N TYR A 21 9.87 -3.29 -9.15
CA TYR A 21 8.68 -3.70 -8.40
C TYR A 21 7.99 -4.90 -9.05
N VAL A 22 7.68 -4.80 -10.34
CA VAL A 22 7.01 -5.88 -11.10
C VAL A 22 7.92 -7.10 -11.24
N GLY A 23 9.19 -6.91 -11.60
CA GLY A 23 10.14 -8.01 -11.81
C GLY A 23 10.43 -8.78 -10.53
N ALA A 24 10.62 -8.09 -9.41
CA ALA A 24 10.84 -8.71 -8.11
C ALA A 24 9.56 -9.38 -7.59
N MET A 25 8.37 -8.76 -7.74
CA MET A 25 7.11 -9.44 -7.41
C MET A 25 6.95 -10.74 -8.21
N LEU A 26 7.13 -10.70 -9.53
CA LEU A 26 7.05 -11.90 -10.38
C LEU A 26 8.06 -12.96 -9.95
N LEU A 27 9.30 -12.56 -9.66
CA LEU A 27 10.32 -13.48 -9.17
C LEU A 27 9.90 -14.13 -7.85
N LEU A 28 9.43 -13.35 -6.88
CA LEU A 28 9.00 -13.83 -5.56
C LEU A 28 7.73 -14.70 -5.64
N SER A 29 6.85 -14.48 -6.61
CA SER A 29 5.65 -15.30 -6.83
C SER A 29 5.93 -16.59 -7.60
N LEU A 30 6.89 -16.60 -8.53
CA LEU A 30 7.18 -17.74 -9.42
C LEU A 30 8.27 -18.66 -8.90
N THR A 31 9.15 -18.12 -8.05
CA THR A 31 10.24 -18.90 -7.46
C THR A 31 9.98 -19.07 -5.98
N PRO A 32 10.40 -20.20 -5.39
CA PRO A 32 10.49 -20.29 -3.96
C PRO A 32 11.76 -19.54 -3.51
N ALA A 33 11.89 -18.24 -3.86
CA ALA A 33 12.98 -17.39 -3.40
C ALA A 33 13.01 -17.34 -1.87
N ALA A 34 11.85 -17.48 -1.22
CA ALA A 34 11.75 -17.74 0.21
C ALA A 34 12.46 -19.06 0.61
N LEU A 35 12.39 -20.15 -0.17
CA LEU A 35 13.19 -21.37 0.09
C LEU A 35 14.70 -21.11 -0.08
N ALA A 36 15.11 -20.31 -1.07
CA ALA A 36 16.54 -20.01 -1.25
C ALA A 36 17.08 -19.25 -0.03
N VAL A 37 16.29 -18.31 0.50
CA VAL A 37 16.64 -17.61 1.75
C VAL A 37 16.54 -18.53 2.97
N THR A 38 15.63 -19.51 3.01
CA THR A 38 15.56 -20.46 4.12
C THR A 38 16.73 -21.43 4.21
N THR A 39 17.55 -21.55 3.14
CA THR A 39 18.84 -22.26 3.22
C THR A 39 19.88 -21.54 4.08
N VAL A 40 19.69 -20.24 4.31
CA VAL A 40 20.59 -19.38 5.10
C VAL A 40 19.92 -18.95 6.42
N ILE A 41 18.64 -18.58 6.38
CA ILE A 41 17.84 -18.18 7.55
C ILE A 41 16.84 -19.30 7.85
N THR A 42 17.15 -20.15 8.83
CA THR A 42 16.34 -21.35 9.12
C THR A 42 14.97 -21.04 9.72
N ASP A 43 14.82 -19.90 10.40
CA ASP A 43 13.54 -19.45 10.95
C ASP A 43 12.63 -18.89 9.83
N PRO A 44 11.48 -19.52 9.53
CA PRO A 44 10.63 -19.12 8.42
C PRO A 44 10.08 -17.69 8.54
N VAL A 45 9.77 -17.25 9.75
CA VAL A 45 9.26 -15.90 10.03
C VAL A 45 10.32 -14.86 9.72
N THR A 46 11.53 -15.04 10.24
CA THR A 46 12.67 -14.15 9.99
C THR A 46 13.06 -14.14 8.52
N ALA A 47 13.02 -15.29 7.83
CA ALA A 47 13.29 -15.38 6.40
C ALA A 47 12.25 -14.58 5.59
N SER A 48 10.96 -14.76 5.89
CA SER A 48 9.86 -14.01 5.27
C SER A 48 9.99 -12.50 5.52
N TYR A 49 10.28 -12.10 6.76
CA TYR A 49 10.53 -10.70 7.11
C TYR A 49 11.70 -10.13 6.30
N ALA A 50 12.84 -10.83 6.24
CA ALA A 50 14.03 -10.37 5.54
C ALA A 50 13.78 -10.17 4.03
N VAL A 51 13.04 -11.10 3.40
CA VAL A 51 12.65 -11.00 1.98
C VAL A 51 11.76 -9.78 1.75
N ASN A 52 10.68 -9.64 2.53
CA ASN A 52 9.74 -8.52 2.40
C ASN A 52 10.39 -7.17 2.67
N PHE A 53 11.17 -7.08 3.75
CA PHE A 53 11.90 -5.87 4.10
C PHE A 53 12.89 -5.47 3.00
N THR A 54 13.66 -6.41 2.47
CA THR A 54 14.62 -6.14 1.39
C THR A 54 13.91 -5.67 0.11
N PHE A 55 12.82 -6.34 -0.27
CA PHE A 55 11.99 -5.96 -1.41
C PHE A 55 11.48 -4.52 -1.27
N TYR A 56 10.79 -4.21 -0.18
CA TYR A 56 10.20 -2.90 0.04
C TYR A 56 11.24 -1.80 0.31
N LEU A 57 12.40 -2.14 0.87
CA LEU A 57 13.50 -1.19 1.03
C LEU A 57 14.07 -0.76 -0.32
N ILE A 58 14.39 -1.72 -1.21
CA ILE A 58 14.92 -1.41 -2.54
C ILE A 58 13.86 -0.68 -3.37
N ALA A 59 12.62 -1.16 -3.38
CA ALA A 59 11.51 -0.49 -4.07
C ALA A 59 11.30 0.93 -3.53
N GLY A 60 11.35 1.12 -2.21
CA GLY A 60 11.18 2.40 -1.54
C GLY A 60 12.29 3.39 -1.90
N ILE A 61 13.54 2.94 -1.95
CA ILE A 61 14.68 3.78 -2.39
C ILE A 61 14.50 4.21 -3.85
N LEU A 62 14.16 3.28 -4.75
CA LEU A 62 13.95 3.59 -6.17
C LEU A 62 12.75 4.54 -6.38
N ALA A 63 11.64 4.28 -5.70
CA ALA A 63 10.46 5.13 -5.68
C ALA A 63 10.79 6.53 -5.16
N PHE A 64 11.54 6.63 -4.06
CA PHE A 64 11.93 7.92 -3.48
C PHE A 64 12.84 8.71 -4.42
N ILE A 65 13.84 8.08 -5.02
CA ILE A 65 14.72 8.73 -6.01
C ILE A 65 13.89 9.30 -7.17
N ALA A 66 12.91 8.55 -7.67
CA ALA A 66 12.05 8.97 -8.76
C ALA A 66 11.02 10.04 -8.34
N ALA A 67 10.53 10.00 -7.10
CA ALA A 67 9.45 10.85 -6.60
C ALA A 67 9.91 12.06 -5.78
N ARG A 68 11.20 12.19 -5.42
CA ARG A 68 11.70 13.15 -4.41
C ARG A 68 11.17 14.58 -4.55
N SER A 69 11.10 15.11 -5.77
CA SER A 69 10.61 16.46 -6.03
C SER A 69 9.11 16.60 -5.74
N TYR A 70 8.34 15.57 -6.06
CA TYR A 70 6.90 15.52 -5.79
C TYR A 70 6.65 15.33 -4.30
N VAL A 71 7.41 14.43 -3.63
CA VAL A 71 7.35 14.25 -2.17
C VAL A 71 7.53 15.58 -1.46
N VAL A 72 8.60 16.33 -1.77
CA VAL A 72 8.87 17.64 -1.14
C VAL A 72 7.75 18.64 -1.42
N ARG A 73 7.32 18.77 -2.67
CA ARG A 73 6.28 19.74 -3.03
C ARG A 73 4.93 19.40 -2.41
N GLU A 74 4.51 18.15 -2.51
CA GLU A 74 3.20 17.70 -2.06
C GLU A 74 3.09 17.70 -0.54
N THR A 75 4.16 17.33 0.18
CA THR A 75 4.22 17.48 1.64
C THR A 75 4.18 18.94 2.06
N ARG A 76 4.88 19.86 1.37
CA ARG A 76 4.76 21.30 1.61
C ARG A 76 3.34 21.82 1.43
N ILE A 77 2.62 21.36 0.41
CA ILE A 77 1.22 21.73 0.19
C ILE A 77 0.36 21.29 1.38
N LEU A 78 0.53 20.07 1.87
CA LEU A 78 -0.20 19.57 3.04
C LEU A 78 0.14 20.37 4.31
N ALA A 79 1.41 20.75 4.49
CA ALA A 79 1.85 21.57 5.61
C ALA A 79 1.22 22.99 5.64
N THR A 80 0.67 23.47 4.53
CA THR A 80 -0.10 24.74 4.52
C THR A 80 -1.49 24.61 5.15
N ARG A 81 -2.02 23.39 5.26
CA ARG A 81 -3.36 23.08 5.79
C ARG A 81 -3.33 21.86 6.72
N PRO A 82 -2.52 21.89 7.80
CA PRO A 82 -2.26 20.71 8.61
C PRO A 82 -3.53 20.16 9.28
N TRP A 83 -4.45 21.02 9.72
CA TRP A 83 -5.72 20.61 10.32
C TRP A 83 -6.64 19.86 9.35
N LEU A 84 -6.65 20.27 8.07
CA LEU A 84 -7.39 19.56 7.04
C LEU A 84 -6.77 18.18 6.81
N THR A 85 -5.44 18.11 6.70
CA THR A 85 -4.72 16.83 6.56
C THR A 85 -4.98 15.90 7.75
N LEU A 86 -4.89 16.41 8.98
CA LEU A 86 -5.16 15.64 10.20
C LEU A 86 -6.62 15.21 10.31
N GLY A 87 -7.58 16.01 9.85
CA GLY A 87 -9.00 15.66 9.85
C GLY A 87 -9.37 14.62 8.79
N VAL A 88 -8.72 14.66 7.62
CA VAL A 88 -8.98 13.72 6.52
C VAL A 88 -8.55 12.30 6.90
N ILE A 89 -7.44 12.12 7.62
CA ILE A 89 -6.94 10.78 8.00
C ILE A 89 -7.98 9.91 8.72
N PRO A 90 -8.53 10.29 9.88
CA PRO A 90 -9.54 9.47 10.57
C PRO A 90 -10.82 9.35 9.76
N LEU A 91 -11.22 10.40 9.03
CA LEU A 91 -12.40 10.35 8.16
C LEU A 91 -12.24 9.32 7.04
N SER A 92 -11.05 9.22 6.43
CA SER A 92 -10.75 8.21 5.41
C SER A 92 -10.76 6.80 5.98
N ILE A 93 -10.25 6.60 7.20
CA ILE A 93 -10.33 5.29 7.86
C ILE A 93 -11.80 4.90 8.09
N ILE A 94 -12.63 5.82 8.59
CA ILE A 94 -14.08 5.58 8.74
C ILE A 94 -14.72 5.28 7.38
N ALA A 95 -14.36 6.02 6.33
CA ALA A 95 -14.85 5.77 4.98
C ALA A 95 -14.46 4.38 4.46
N MET A 96 -13.25 3.89 4.78
CA MET A 96 -12.84 2.52 4.45
C MET A 96 -13.71 1.50 5.18
N LEU A 97 -13.98 1.69 6.47
CA LEU A 97 -14.86 0.79 7.25
C LEU A 97 -16.28 0.77 6.68
N VAL A 98 -16.84 1.93 6.34
CA VAL A 98 -18.18 2.03 5.73
C VAL A 98 -18.19 1.38 4.34
N ALA A 99 -17.17 1.61 3.52
CA ALA A 99 -17.06 1.00 2.19
C ALA A 99 -16.96 -0.53 2.30
N THR A 100 -16.14 -1.05 3.23
CA THR A 100 -16.06 -2.48 3.51
C THR A 100 -17.41 -3.02 3.95
N MET A 101 -18.10 -2.36 4.88
CA MET A 101 -19.43 -2.78 5.34
C MET A 101 -20.45 -2.85 4.19
N ILE A 102 -20.48 -1.84 3.32
CA ILE A 102 -21.35 -1.84 2.14
C ILE A 102 -21.04 -3.02 1.23
N LEU A 103 -19.77 -3.28 0.94
CA LEU A 103 -19.38 -4.40 0.08
C LEU A 103 -19.74 -5.75 0.71
N VAL A 104 -19.51 -5.93 2.02
CA VAL A 104 -19.91 -7.14 2.76
C VAL A 104 -21.42 -7.38 2.66
N LEU A 105 -22.25 -6.34 2.74
CA LEU A 105 -23.70 -6.49 2.57
C LEU A 105 -24.09 -6.95 1.15
N LEU A 106 -23.26 -6.68 0.14
CA LEU A 106 -23.51 -7.06 -1.26
C LEU A 106 -22.92 -8.42 -1.63
N THR A 107 -21.81 -8.81 -1.01
CA THR A 107 -21.04 -10.01 -1.40
C THR A 107 -21.06 -11.13 -0.36
N GLY A 108 -21.60 -10.88 0.83
CA GLY A 108 -21.50 -11.78 1.98
C GLY A 108 -20.29 -11.48 2.86
N PRO A 109 -20.10 -12.25 3.96
CA PRO A 109 -19.02 -12.06 4.92
C PRO A 109 -17.65 -12.03 4.24
N PRO A 110 -16.73 -11.16 4.70
CA PRO A 110 -15.40 -11.09 4.10
C PRO A 110 -14.61 -12.36 4.45
N GLU A 111 -13.83 -12.83 3.48
CA GLU A 111 -12.88 -13.92 3.68
C GLU A 111 -11.48 -13.32 3.88
N THR A 112 -10.67 -13.94 4.74
CA THR A 112 -9.33 -13.43 5.02
C THR A 112 -8.36 -13.97 3.98
N ALA A 113 -7.68 -13.07 3.27
CA ALA A 113 -6.67 -13.45 2.28
C ALA A 113 -5.44 -14.09 2.95
N VAL A 114 -4.81 -15.06 2.28
CA VAL A 114 -3.53 -15.69 2.65
C VAL A 114 -2.45 -14.63 2.93
N ASN A 115 -2.38 -13.58 2.10
CA ASN A 115 -1.43 -12.48 2.31
C ASN A 115 -1.72 -11.68 3.59
N GLN A 116 -3.00 -11.55 3.96
CA GLN A 116 -3.38 -10.90 5.21
C GLN A 116 -3.02 -11.75 6.43
N VAL A 117 -3.22 -13.07 6.35
CA VAL A 117 -2.77 -14.01 7.39
C VAL A 117 -1.25 -13.93 7.55
N ALA A 118 -0.49 -14.02 6.45
CA ALA A 118 0.97 -13.93 6.48
C ALA A 118 1.47 -12.59 7.04
N ALA A 119 0.80 -11.48 6.71
CA ALA A 119 1.12 -10.17 7.29
C ALA A 119 0.81 -10.14 8.80
N GLN A 120 -0.31 -10.72 9.24
CA GLN A 120 -0.68 -10.82 10.65
C GLN A 120 0.33 -11.66 11.44
N ASP A 121 0.75 -12.80 10.89
CA ASP A 121 1.76 -13.68 11.50
C ASP A 121 3.09 -12.96 11.69
N LEU A 122 3.52 -12.16 10.70
CA LEU A 122 4.70 -11.31 10.84
C LEU A 122 4.51 -10.26 11.95
N MET A 123 3.35 -9.61 12.02
CA MET A 123 3.06 -8.61 13.06
C MET A 123 3.03 -9.22 14.46
N THR A 124 2.54 -10.44 14.64
CA THR A 124 2.48 -11.07 15.97
C THR A 124 3.80 -11.73 16.38
N SER A 125 4.65 -12.09 15.41
CA SER A 125 5.89 -12.83 15.65
C SER A 125 7.16 -11.97 15.66
N VAL A 126 7.11 -10.76 15.12
CA VAL A 126 8.27 -9.86 15.00
C VAL A 126 8.09 -8.64 15.91
N SER A 127 9.20 -8.02 16.33
CA SER A 127 9.17 -6.80 17.14
C SER A 127 8.48 -5.63 16.39
N PRO A 128 7.68 -4.78 17.09
CA PRO A 128 7.05 -3.62 16.47
C PRO A 128 8.07 -2.63 15.88
N TRP A 129 9.29 -2.57 16.44
CA TRP A 129 10.38 -1.73 15.92
C TRP A 129 10.84 -2.11 14.51
N LEU A 130 10.63 -3.37 14.11
CA LEU A 130 10.95 -3.91 12.79
C LEU A 130 9.74 -3.90 11.85
N ILE A 131 8.54 -4.08 12.41
CA ILE A 131 7.27 -4.12 11.68
C ILE A 131 6.83 -2.73 11.20
N VAL A 132 6.98 -1.69 12.04
CA VAL A 132 6.56 -0.32 11.69
C VAL A 132 7.31 0.21 10.43
N PRO A 133 8.64 0.15 10.34
CA PRO A 133 9.34 0.59 9.12
C PRO A 133 8.86 -0.13 7.85
N LEU A 134 8.56 -1.43 7.94
CA LEU A 134 8.08 -2.22 6.82
C LEU A 134 6.65 -1.86 6.42
N PHE A 135 5.68 -2.11 7.31
CA PHE A 135 4.25 -2.07 6.97
C PHE A 135 3.62 -0.67 7.07
N VAL A 136 4.21 0.24 7.83
CA VAL A 136 3.67 1.60 8.02
C VAL A 136 4.34 2.61 7.10
N VAL A 137 5.63 2.43 6.81
CA VAL A 137 6.43 3.41 6.06
C VAL A 137 6.73 2.92 4.65
N LEU A 138 7.50 1.84 4.50
CA LEU A 138 8.01 1.42 3.19
C LEU A 138 6.91 0.89 2.28
N ALA A 139 6.07 -0.04 2.76
CA ALA A 139 5.05 -0.65 1.93
C ALA A 139 4.02 0.36 1.40
N PRO A 140 3.39 1.19 2.26
CA PRO A 140 2.45 2.20 1.79
C PRO A 140 3.09 3.21 0.84
N PHE A 141 4.35 3.59 1.07
CA PHE A 141 5.03 4.56 0.20
C PHE A 141 5.23 4.02 -1.21
N VAL A 142 5.73 2.78 -1.31
CA VAL A 142 5.92 2.09 -2.60
C VAL A 142 4.58 1.94 -3.31
N GLU A 143 3.57 1.47 -2.59
CA GLU A 143 2.25 1.21 -3.16
C GLU A 143 1.58 2.50 -3.64
N GLU A 144 1.56 3.57 -2.84
CA GLU A 144 0.97 4.84 -3.28
C GLU A 144 1.74 5.47 -4.44
N TYR A 145 3.07 5.31 -4.48
CA TYR A 145 3.86 5.74 -5.61
C TYR A 145 3.49 4.97 -6.89
N ILE A 146 3.41 3.63 -6.86
CA ILE A 146 3.06 2.83 -8.03
C ILE A 146 1.59 3.05 -8.46
N TYR A 147 0.65 2.89 -7.54
CA TYR A 147 -0.78 2.82 -7.86
C TYR A 147 -1.41 4.20 -8.02
N ARG A 148 -1.00 5.22 -7.25
CA ARG A 148 -1.61 6.55 -7.35
C ARG A 148 -0.73 7.46 -8.21
N HIS A 149 0.55 7.58 -7.90
CA HIS A 149 1.41 8.51 -8.63
C HIS A 149 1.69 8.06 -10.08
N LEU A 150 2.10 6.81 -10.31
CA LEU A 150 2.39 6.33 -11.67
C LEU A 150 1.12 5.99 -12.46
N LEU A 151 0.29 5.06 -11.95
CA LEU A 151 -0.88 4.57 -12.67
C LEU A 151 -1.99 5.59 -12.83
N ILE A 152 -2.13 6.58 -11.93
CA ILE A 152 -3.11 7.66 -12.09
C ILE A 152 -2.39 8.95 -12.50
N GLY A 153 -1.54 9.50 -11.64
CA GLY A 153 -0.91 10.82 -11.85
C GLY A 153 -0.18 10.96 -13.19
N LYS A 154 0.69 10.03 -13.54
CA LYS A 154 1.47 10.10 -14.79
C LYS A 154 0.75 9.51 -15.99
N LEU A 155 0.05 8.39 -15.82
CA LEU A 155 -0.66 7.72 -16.93
C LEU A 155 -1.89 8.49 -17.41
N SER A 156 -2.57 9.24 -16.54
CA SER A 156 -3.73 10.07 -16.91
C SER A 156 -3.39 11.22 -17.88
N ARG A 157 -2.10 11.46 -18.18
CA ARG A 157 -1.70 12.34 -19.28
C ARG A 157 -1.96 11.73 -20.66
N ARG A 158 -2.13 10.41 -20.75
CA ARG A 158 -2.44 9.69 -22.00
C ARG A 158 -3.83 9.09 -21.96
N TRP A 159 -4.30 8.65 -20.80
CA TRP A 159 -5.56 7.94 -20.62
C TRP A 159 -6.51 8.76 -19.74
N ASN A 160 -7.81 8.45 -19.77
CA ASN A 160 -8.77 9.12 -18.90
C ASN A 160 -8.47 8.82 -17.42
N ILE A 161 -8.53 9.84 -16.55
CA ILE A 161 -8.24 9.69 -15.11
C ILE A 161 -9.15 8.66 -14.44
N TRP A 162 -10.43 8.56 -14.80
CA TRP A 162 -11.38 7.61 -14.23
C TRP A 162 -11.05 6.16 -14.62
N VAL A 163 -10.59 5.95 -15.85
CA VAL A 163 -10.08 4.64 -16.31
C VAL A 163 -8.83 4.27 -15.52
N CYS A 164 -7.89 5.22 -15.36
CA CYS A 164 -6.69 5.01 -14.56
C CYS A 164 -7.01 4.71 -13.08
N SER A 165 -7.98 5.41 -12.51
CA SER A 165 -8.48 5.20 -11.14
C SER A 165 -9.07 3.81 -10.97
N LEU A 166 -9.94 3.36 -11.90
CA LEU A 166 -10.49 2.01 -11.88
C LEU A 166 -9.38 0.95 -11.98
N LEU A 167 -8.44 1.13 -12.91
CA LEU A 167 -7.30 0.23 -13.05
C LEU A 167 -6.44 0.20 -11.77
N SER A 168 -6.20 1.35 -11.14
CA SER A 168 -5.47 1.41 -9.87
C SER A 168 -6.17 0.59 -8.79
N VAL A 169 -7.50 0.71 -8.63
CA VAL A 169 -8.24 -0.06 -7.62
C VAL A 169 -8.16 -1.56 -7.90
N LEU A 170 -8.38 -1.95 -9.16
CA LEU A 170 -8.38 -3.36 -9.55
C LEU A 170 -7.01 -4.00 -9.43
N VAL A 171 -5.95 -3.35 -9.90
CA VAL A 171 -4.58 -3.88 -9.80
C VAL A 171 -4.12 -3.90 -8.34
N PHE A 172 -4.37 -2.84 -7.57
CA PHE A 172 -4.07 -2.81 -6.14
C PHE A 172 -4.76 -3.95 -5.40
N SER A 173 -6.06 -4.17 -5.64
CA SER A 173 -6.80 -5.23 -4.95
C SER A 173 -6.37 -6.62 -5.42
N GLY A 174 -6.15 -6.79 -6.72
CA GLY A 174 -5.73 -8.05 -7.32
C GLY A 174 -4.38 -8.53 -6.80
N ILE A 175 -3.39 -7.65 -6.63
CA ILE A 175 -2.08 -8.07 -6.12
C ILE A 175 -2.13 -8.58 -4.66
N HIS A 176 -3.08 -8.07 -3.87
CA HIS A 176 -3.22 -8.45 -2.46
C HIS A 176 -3.88 -9.83 -2.28
N VAL A 177 -4.49 -10.37 -3.34
CA VAL A 177 -5.06 -11.73 -3.36
C VAL A 177 -4.28 -12.66 -4.30
N LEU A 178 -3.08 -12.26 -4.73
CA LEU A 178 -2.17 -13.17 -5.40
C LEU A 178 -1.72 -14.25 -4.42
N GLY A 179 -1.86 -15.51 -4.82
CA GLY A 179 -1.50 -16.67 -3.99
C GLY A 179 -2.71 -17.41 -3.41
N GLU A 180 -3.92 -16.86 -3.53
CA GLU A 180 -5.15 -17.61 -3.21
C GLU A 180 -5.30 -18.83 -4.13
N SER A 181 -5.62 -19.99 -3.54
CA SER A 181 -5.88 -21.22 -4.31
C SER A 181 -7.22 -21.16 -5.05
N GLU A 182 -8.21 -20.47 -4.46
CA GLU A 182 -9.53 -20.28 -5.04
C GLU A 182 -9.89 -18.79 -5.00
N PHE A 183 -10.35 -18.26 -6.13
CA PHE A 183 -10.76 -16.87 -6.21
C PHE A 183 -12.19 -16.69 -5.70
N SER A 184 -12.37 -15.84 -4.69
CA SER A 184 -13.68 -15.38 -4.25
C SER A 184 -13.74 -13.84 -4.25
N LEU A 185 -14.92 -13.30 -4.55
CA LEU A 185 -15.14 -11.85 -4.44
C LEU A 185 -15.04 -11.37 -2.99
N ALA A 186 -15.35 -12.23 -2.02
CA ALA A 186 -15.31 -11.92 -0.59
C ALA A 186 -13.89 -11.62 -0.10
N VAL A 187 -12.86 -12.32 -0.62
CA VAL A 187 -11.44 -12.07 -0.29
C VAL A 187 -10.99 -10.68 -0.78
N LEU A 188 -11.54 -10.18 -1.90
CA LEU A 188 -11.18 -8.88 -2.47
C LEU A 188 -11.79 -7.68 -1.72
N VAL A 189 -12.89 -7.88 -0.99
CA VAL A 189 -13.68 -6.81 -0.36
C VAL A 189 -12.85 -5.79 0.42
N PRO A 190 -12.00 -6.18 1.39
CA PRO A 190 -11.23 -5.21 2.17
C PRO A 190 -10.28 -4.38 1.29
N TYR A 191 -9.70 -4.99 0.27
CA TYR A 191 -8.76 -4.33 -0.64
C TYR A 191 -9.46 -3.43 -1.65
N LEU A 192 -10.64 -3.82 -2.15
CA LEU A 192 -11.46 -2.98 -3.02
C LEU A 192 -11.94 -1.73 -2.28
N ALA A 193 -12.45 -1.89 -1.05
CA ALA A 193 -12.88 -0.77 -0.21
C ALA A 193 -11.73 0.21 0.06
N MET A 194 -10.59 -0.32 0.53
CA MET A 194 -9.39 0.47 0.82
C MET A 194 -8.85 1.15 -0.45
N GLY A 195 -8.73 0.39 -1.54
CA GLY A 195 -8.27 0.88 -2.84
C GLY A 195 -9.12 2.04 -3.33
N ALA A 196 -10.46 1.90 -3.28
CA ALA A 196 -11.40 2.92 -3.70
C ALA A 196 -11.30 4.20 -2.86
N VAL A 197 -11.20 4.08 -1.53
CA VAL A 197 -11.07 5.27 -0.65
C VAL A 197 -9.75 5.99 -0.88
N LEU A 198 -8.64 5.27 -0.98
CA LEU A 198 -7.32 5.87 -1.25
C LEU A 198 -7.29 6.59 -2.61
N VAL A 199 -7.88 5.99 -3.65
CA VAL A 199 -8.05 6.65 -4.96
C VAL A 199 -8.94 7.90 -4.84
N GLY A 200 -10.04 7.81 -4.08
CA GLY A 200 -10.92 8.95 -3.82
C GLY A 200 -10.19 10.11 -3.14
N VAL A 201 -9.44 9.83 -2.07
CA VAL A 201 -8.60 10.81 -1.36
C VAL A 201 -7.56 11.43 -2.29
N TYR A 202 -6.87 10.60 -3.07
CA TYR A 202 -5.86 11.04 -4.03
C TYR A 202 -6.43 12.03 -5.06
N VAL A 203 -7.54 11.66 -5.72
CA VAL A 203 -8.18 12.50 -6.74
C VAL A 203 -8.76 13.78 -6.12
N TRP A 204 -9.44 13.66 -4.97
CA TRP A 204 -10.00 14.80 -4.23
C TRP A 204 -8.93 15.81 -3.82
N ALA A 205 -7.74 15.33 -3.43
CA ALA A 205 -6.62 16.17 -3.05
C ALA A 205 -5.83 16.76 -4.24
N GLY A 206 -6.38 16.70 -5.46
CA GLY A 206 -5.74 17.23 -6.66
C GLY A 206 -4.53 16.41 -7.09
N ASN A 207 -4.63 15.08 -7.00
CA ASN A 207 -3.57 14.12 -7.35
C ASN A 207 -2.33 14.24 -6.44
N ASN A 208 -2.56 14.50 -5.15
CA ASN A 208 -1.52 14.52 -4.11
C ASN A 208 -1.36 13.10 -3.53
N PHE A 209 -0.32 12.38 -3.95
CA PHE A 209 -0.11 11.01 -3.49
C PHE A 209 0.45 10.96 -2.07
N MET A 210 1.07 12.04 -1.58
CA MET A 210 1.54 12.11 -0.19
C MET A 210 0.39 12.11 0.81
N LEU A 211 -0.77 12.71 0.48
CA LEU A 211 -1.95 12.62 1.34
C LEU A 211 -2.47 11.17 1.39
N SER A 212 -2.59 10.53 0.23
CA SER A 212 -2.99 9.12 0.13
C SER A 212 -2.03 8.23 0.93
N TYR A 213 -0.72 8.50 0.84
CA TYR A 213 0.32 7.82 1.62
C TYR A 213 0.13 7.99 3.12
N PHE A 214 -0.13 9.21 3.61
CA PHE A 214 -0.35 9.40 5.05
C PHE A 214 -1.63 8.73 5.55
N VAL A 215 -2.70 8.72 4.74
CA VAL A 215 -3.92 7.96 5.06
C VAL A 215 -3.64 6.46 5.12
N HIS A 216 -2.94 5.92 4.13
CA HIS A 216 -2.58 4.52 4.06
C HIS A 216 -1.67 4.13 5.25
N ALA A 217 -0.59 4.87 5.47
CA ALA A 217 0.33 4.67 6.59
C ALA A 217 -0.40 4.74 7.94
N ALA A 218 -1.31 5.71 8.14
CA ALA A 218 -2.08 5.81 9.37
C ALA A 218 -3.02 4.62 9.59
N LYS A 219 -3.67 4.12 8.53
CA LYS A 219 -4.48 2.89 8.61
C LYS A 219 -3.63 1.70 9.02
N ASN A 220 -2.44 1.55 8.43
CA ASN A 220 -1.54 0.44 8.76
C ASN A 220 -0.97 0.58 10.18
N LEU A 221 -0.65 1.79 10.61
CA LEU A 221 -0.24 2.06 11.98
C LEU A 221 -1.35 1.71 12.97
N LEU A 222 -2.61 2.04 12.67
CA LEU A 222 -3.74 1.63 13.48
C LEU A 222 -3.83 0.10 13.60
N ALA A 223 -3.67 -0.63 12.50
CA ALA A 223 -3.67 -2.10 12.53
C ALA A 223 -2.54 -2.67 13.39
N VAL A 224 -1.33 -2.12 13.27
CA VAL A 224 -0.18 -2.47 14.12
C VAL A 224 -0.48 -2.17 15.58
N VAL A 225 -0.92 -0.95 15.91
CA VAL A 225 -1.25 -0.56 17.29
C VAL A 225 -2.30 -1.48 17.88
N LEU A 226 -3.38 -1.79 17.16
CA LEU A 226 -4.41 -2.71 17.64
C LEU A 226 -3.86 -4.12 17.86
N THR A 227 -3.01 -4.61 16.97
CA THR A 227 -2.39 -5.94 17.10
C THR A 227 -1.50 -6.07 18.34
N TYR A 228 -0.71 -5.04 18.68
CA TYR A 228 0.20 -5.10 19.82
C TYR A 228 -0.41 -4.59 21.14
N ALA A 229 -1.44 -3.74 21.08
CA ALA A 229 -2.08 -3.17 22.27
C ALA A 229 -3.24 -4.01 22.80
N VAL A 230 -3.85 -4.84 21.95
CA VAL A 230 -4.94 -5.74 22.34
C VAL A 230 -4.34 -7.12 22.66
N PRO A 231 -4.55 -7.65 23.89
CA PRO A 231 -4.13 -9.01 24.24
C PRO A 231 -4.66 -10.04 23.23
N ALA A 232 -3.84 -11.02 22.86
CA ALA A 232 -4.17 -12.00 21.82
C ALA A 232 -5.46 -12.78 22.14
N GLU A 233 -5.80 -12.93 23.42
CA GLU A 233 -7.00 -13.61 23.93
C GLU A 233 -8.30 -12.89 23.55
N LEU A 234 -8.23 -11.59 23.22
CA LEU A 234 -9.36 -10.77 22.78
C LEU A 234 -9.45 -10.63 21.25
N LEU A 235 -8.40 -11.01 20.52
CA LEU A 235 -8.38 -10.99 19.05
C LEU A 235 -8.86 -12.31 18.42
N GLN A 236 -8.95 -13.39 19.22
CA GLN A 236 -9.34 -14.74 18.79
C GLN A 236 -10.80 -15.10 19.14
N GLN A 237 -11.59 -14.14 19.66
CA GLN A 237 -13.03 -14.29 19.92
C GLN A 237 -13.85 -13.68 18.79
#